data_AF-A0A953I2V4-F1
#
_entry.id   AF-A0A953I2V4-F1
#
_cell.length_a   1.000
_cell.length_b   1.000
_cell.length_c   1.000
_cell.angle_alpha   90.00
_cell.angle_beta   90.00
_cell.angle_gamma   90.00
#
_symmetry.space_group_name_H-M   'P 1'
#
loop_
_entity.id
_entity.type
_entity.pdbx_description
1 polymer ?
#
loop_
_entity_poly.entity_id
_entity_poly.type
_entity_poly.pdbx_seq_one_letter_code
_entity_poly.pdbx_strand_id
1 'polypeptide(L)'
;MINRRYDKVVVGALAGTVVPIFAFVVLYMIFQELSERGLMSDAGFSDDFRIRTIALVSIGVNVVLVRYFQKRYAHHAVRGVVFPTFVFIIAWIIYFSSVLL
;
A
#
# COMPACT_ATOMS: atom_id res chain seq x y z
N MET A 1 -19.73 -6.17 24.65
CA MET A 1 -20.31 -5.50 23.46
C MET A 1 -19.18 -4.96 22.59
N ILE A 2 -18.91 -5.57 21.44
CA ILE A 2 -17.92 -5.06 20.48
C ILE A 2 -18.48 -3.78 19.84
N ASN A 3 -17.79 -2.66 20.06
CA ASN A 3 -18.22 -1.34 19.60
C ASN A 3 -18.17 -1.28 18.06
N ARG A 4 -19.32 -1.49 17.39
CA ARG A 4 -19.49 -1.51 15.92
C ARG A 4 -19.30 -0.15 15.23
N ARG A 5 -18.87 0.91 15.94
CA ARG A 5 -18.73 2.26 15.35
C ARG A 5 -17.83 2.32 14.10
N TYR A 6 -16.86 1.41 13.99
CA TYR A 6 -15.89 1.38 12.88
C TYR A 6 -16.25 0.38 11.77
N ASP A 7 -17.35 -0.36 11.91
CA ASP A 7 -17.78 -1.34 10.89
C ASP A 7 -18.58 -0.65 9.77
N LYS A 8 -17.91 0.26 9.08
CA LYS A 8 -18.46 1.00 7.94
C LYS A 8 -17.54 0.80 6.74
N VAL A 9 -18.15 0.55 5.58
CA VAL A 9 -17.42 0.43 4.30
C VAL A 9 -16.54 1.66 4.06
N VAL A 10 -17.06 2.86 4.36
CA VAL A 10 -16.32 4.13 4.20
C VAL A 10 -15.06 4.19 5.07
N VAL A 11 -15.11 3.69 6.31
CA VAL A 11 -13.92 3.66 7.19
C VAL A 11 -12.86 2.73 6.61
N GLY A 12 -13.27 1.57 6.12
CA GLY A 12 -12.39 0.65 5.40
C GLY A 12 -11.79 1.25 4.14
N ALA A 13 -12.60 1.94 3.33
CA ALA A 13 -12.16 2.57 2.09
C ALA A 13 -11.15 3.71 2.34
N LEU A 14 -11.42 4.56 3.32
CA LEU A 14 -10.49 5.62 3.72
C LEU A 14 -9.18 5.03 4.24
N ALA A 15 -9.24 4.05 5.15
CA ALA A 15 -8.04 3.40 5.67
C ALA A 15 -7.24 2.70 4.56
N GLY A 16 -7.91 1.94 3.70
CA GLY A 16 -7.30 1.22 2.58
C GLY A 16 -6.78 2.12 1.45
N THR A 17 -7.11 3.42 1.46
CA THR A 17 -6.56 4.43 0.55
C THR A 17 -5.39 5.18 1.19
N VAL A 18 -5.61 5.70 2.40
CA VAL A 18 -4.67 6.57 3.11
C VAL A 18 -3.43 5.79 3.54
N VAL A 19 -3.60 4.58 4.08
CA VAL A 19 -2.46 3.82 4.62
C VAL A 19 -1.43 3.43 3.55
N PRO A 20 -1.82 2.92 2.36
CA PRO A 20 -0.86 2.68 1.29
C PRO A 20 -0.13 3.94 0.82
N ILE A 21 -0.82 5.08 0.73
CA ILE A 21 -0.20 6.35 0.33
C ILE A 21 0.87 6.76 1.34
N PHE A 22 0.53 6.73 2.63
CA PHE A 22 1.51 7.01 3.69
C PHE A 22 2.65 6.01 3.70
N ALA A 23 2.37 4.71 3.53
CA ALA A 23 3.40 3.69 3.44
C ALA A 23 4.36 3.95 2.28
N PHE A 24 3.83 4.36 1.12
CA PHE A 24 4.65 4.71 -0.05
C PHE A 24 5.59 5.87 0.25
N VAL A 25 5.07 6.97 0.80
CA VAL A 25 5.88 8.15 1.13
C VAL A 25 6.98 7.79 2.12
N VAL A 26 6.64 7.07 3.19
CA VAL A 26 7.60 6.67 4.22
C VAL A 26 8.67 5.74 3.65
N LEU A 27 8.28 4.71 2.90
CA LEU A 27 9.24 3.79 2.28
C LEU A 27 10.12 4.54 1.28
N TYR A 28 9.56 5.40 0.45
CA TYR A 28 10.33 6.20 -0.51
C TYR A 28 11.37 7.07 0.19
N MET A 29 11.00 7.78 1.27
CA MET A 29 11.93 8.57 2.07
C MET A 29 13.05 7.71 2.67
N ILE A 30 12.72 6.54 3.23
CA ILE A 30 13.72 5.62 3.78
C ILE A 30 14.70 5.18 2.69
N PHE A 31 14.21 4.81 1.51
CA PHE A 31 15.06 4.39 0.40
C PHE A 31 15.96 5.52 -0.10
N GLN A 32 15.45 6.76 -0.19
CA GLN A 32 16.26 7.93 -0.56
C GLN A 32 17.39 8.17 0.44
N GLU A 33 17.09 8.18 1.73
CA GLU A 33 18.09 8.33 2.80
C GLU A 33 19.15 7.23 2.78
N LEU A 34 18.76 5.99 2.50
CA LEU A 34 19.70 4.87 2.36
C LEU A 34 20.59 5.03 1.12
N SER A 35 20.05 5.55 0.02
CA SER A 35 20.79 5.83 -1.22
C SER A 35 21.80 6.95 -1.00
N GLU A 36 21.40 8.06 -0.38
CA GLU A 36 22.28 9.20 -0.10
C GLU A 36 23.45 8.84 0.82
N ARG A 37 23.25 7.90 1.74
CA ARG A 37 24.30 7.40 2.66
C ARG A 37 25.22 6.36 2.02
N GLY A 38 25.01 6.03 0.74
CA GLY A 38 25.78 5.00 0.02
C GLY A 38 25.56 3.58 0.55
N LEU A 39 24.48 3.35 1.32
CA LEU A 39 24.13 2.04 1.88
C LEU A 39 23.40 1.15 0.87
N MET A 40 22.95 1.72 -0.26
CA MET A 40 22.45 1.00 -1.42
C MET A 40 23.37 1.24 -2.61
N SER A 41 23.71 0.17 -3.34
CA SER A 41 24.39 0.33 -4.62
C SER A 41 23.37 0.72 -5.70
N ASP A 42 23.73 1.71 -6.52
CA ASP A 42 23.01 2.00 -7.76
C ASP A 42 23.29 0.93 -8.84
N ALA A 43 24.25 0.03 -8.59
CA ALA A 43 24.79 -0.95 -9.53
C ALA A 43 23.89 -2.18 -9.81
N GLY A 44 22.58 -2.10 -9.60
CA GLY A 44 21.69 -3.24 -9.86
C GLY A 44 20.19 -2.99 -9.75
N PHE A 45 19.79 -1.85 -9.20
CA PHE A 45 18.39 -1.44 -9.11
C PHE A 45 18.21 -0.12 -9.84
N SER A 46 17.64 -0.15 -11.04
CA SER A 46 17.20 1.08 -11.71
C SER A 46 16.19 1.80 -10.81
N ASP A 47 16.12 3.13 -10.92
CA ASP A 47 15.12 3.92 -10.19
C ASP A 47 13.70 3.44 -10.48
N ASP A 48 13.45 2.95 -11.70
CA ASP A 48 12.18 2.32 -12.07
C ASP A 48 11.89 1.06 -11.23
N PHE A 49 12.87 0.17 -11.04
CA PHE A 49 12.70 -1.01 -10.19
C PHE A 49 12.38 -0.62 -8.75
N ARG A 50 13.08 0.39 -8.20
CA ARG A 50 12.86 0.87 -6.83
C ARG A 50 11.43 1.36 -6.64
N ILE A 51 10.95 2.25 -7.51
CA ILE A 51 9.60 2.81 -7.42
C ILE A 51 8.54 1.71 -7.55
N ARG A 52 8.74 0.75 -8.46
CA ARG A 52 7.83 -0.39 -8.67
C ARG A 52 7.68 -1.25 -7.43
N THR A 53 8.80 -1.63 -6.81
CA THR A 53 8.79 -2.46 -5.60
C THR A 53 8.19 -1.69 -4.43
N ILE A 54 8.57 -0.43 -4.23
CA ILE A 54 8.01 0.40 -3.15
C ILE A 54 6.49 0.52 -3.30
N ALA A 55 5.99 0.76 -4.52
CA ALA A 55 4.55 0.84 -4.78
C ALA A 55 3.83 -0.48 -4.46
N LEU A 56 4.34 -1.63 -4.92
CA LEU A 56 3.74 -2.94 -4.61
C LEU A 56 3.74 -3.24 -3.10
N VAL A 57 4.84 -2.98 -2.41
CA VAL A 57 4.95 -3.20 -0.96
C VAL A 57 3.95 -2.31 -0.22
N SER A 58 3.82 -1.05 -0.64
CA SER A 58 2.90 -0.08 -0.04
C SER A 58 1.44 -0.51 -0.20
N ILE A 59 1.06 -1.00 -1.39
CA ILE A 59 -0.27 -1.59 -1.63
C ILE A 59 -0.46 -2.83 -0.74
N GLY A 60 0.57 -3.66 -0.60
CA GLY A 60 0.56 -4.85 0.25
C GLY A 60 0.29 -4.58 1.73
N VAL A 61 0.55 -3.35 2.22
CA VAL A 61 0.22 -2.94 3.61
C VAL A 61 -1.29 -3.05 3.88
N ASN A 62 -2.14 -3.00 2.86
CA ASN A 62 -3.58 -3.23 3.03
C ASN A 62 -3.90 -4.62 3.57
N VAL A 63 -3.04 -5.63 3.39
CA VAL A 63 -3.21 -6.95 4.02
C VAL A 63 -3.15 -6.85 5.55
N VAL A 64 -2.29 -5.98 6.07
CA VAL A 64 -2.20 -5.71 7.52
C VAL A 64 -3.50 -5.06 8.02
N LEU A 65 -4.04 -4.10 7.24
CA LEU A 65 -5.34 -3.48 7.55
C LEU A 65 -6.50 -4.47 7.52
N VAL A 66 -6.54 -5.35 6.51
CA VAL A 66 -7.56 -6.41 6.42
C VAL A 66 -7.50 -7.30 7.66
N ARG A 67 -6.31 -7.76 8.05
CA ARG A 67 -6.13 -8.57 9.27
C ARG A 67 -6.56 -7.81 10.52
N TYR A 68 -6.27 -6.51 10.61
CA TYR A 68 -6.65 -5.64 11.73
C TYR A 68 -8.18 -5.50 11.87
N PHE A 69 -8.90 -5.27 10.77
CA PHE A 69 -10.37 -5.16 10.79
C PHE A 69 -11.05 -6.51 10.97
N GLN A 70 -10.49 -7.58 10.40
CA GLN A 70 -10.99 -8.95 10.54
C GLN A 70 -10.93 -9.42 12.01
N LYS A 71 -9.84 -9.13 12.74
CA LYS A 71 -9.73 -9.43 14.18
C LYS A 71 -10.77 -8.69 15.04
N ARG A 72 -11.37 -7.61 14.53
CA ARG A 72 -12.43 -6.83 15.21
C ARG A 72 -13.83 -7.18 14.75
N TYR A 73 -14.00 -8.23 13.94
CA TYR A 73 -15.27 -8.63 13.36
C TYR A 73 -15.94 -7.50 12.54
N ALA A 74 -15.15 -6.58 11.97
CA ALA A 74 -15.63 -5.45 11.16
C ALA A 74 -15.67 -5.82 9.67
N HIS A 75 -16.64 -6.65 9.28
CA HIS A 75 -16.72 -7.22 7.94
C HIS A 75 -17.00 -6.19 6.84
N HIS A 76 -17.75 -5.12 7.14
CA HIS A 76 -17.99 -4.04 6.18
C HIS A 76 -16.73 -3.21 5.96
N ALA A 77 -15.95 -2.96 7.02
CA ALA A 77 -14.66 -2.29 6.88
C ALA A 77 -13.66 -3.11 6.06
N VAL A 78 -13.61 -4.44 6.23
CA VAL A 78 -12.77 -5.32 5.39
C VAL A 78 -13.12 -5.17 3.91
N ARG A 79 -14.41 -5.24 3.55
CA ARG A 79 -14.85 -5.01 2.15
C ARG A 79 -14.47 -3.61 1.65
N GLY A 80 -14.55 -2.62 2.53
CA GLY A 80 -14.12 -1.25 2.26
C GLY A 80 -12.63 -1.14 1.90
N VAL A 81 -11.74 -1.89 2.57
CA VAL A 81 -10.29 -1.89 2.27
C VAL A 81 -9.96 -2.57 0.94
N VAL A 82 -10.73 -3.61 0.58
CA VAL A 82 -10.49 -4.39 -0.63
C VAL A 82 -10.66 -3.56 -1.90
N PHE A 83 -11.69 -2.70 -1.95
CA PHE A 83 -11.96 -1.84 -3.11
C PHE A 83 -10.78 -0.93 -3.53
N PRO A 84 -10.23 -0.06 -2.65
CA PRO A 84 -9.07 0.78 -2.99
C PRO A 84 -7.80 -0.05 -3.26
N THR A 85 -7.66 -1.23 -2.64
CA THR A 85 -6.55 -2.14 -2.95
C THR A 85 -6.58 -2.55 -4.43
N PHE A 86 -7.75 -2.96 -4.95
CA PHE A 86 -7.90 -3.30 -6.37
C PHE A 86 -7.65 -2.09 -7.27
N VAL A 87 -8.17 -0.92 -6.91
CA VAL A 87 -7.92 0.32 -7.67
C VAL A 87 -6.43 0.62 -7.76
N PHE A 88 -5.69 0.51 -6.65
CA PHE A 88 -4.24 0.72 -6.68
C PHE A 88 -3.49 -0.34 -7.48
N ILE A 89 -3.90 -1.61 -7.42
CA ILE A 89 -3.29 -2.67 -8.25
C ILE A 89 -3.49 -2.37 -9.74
N ILE A 90 -4.72 -2.00 -10.13
CA ILE A 90 -5.02 -1.65 -11.53
C ILE A 90 -4.21 -0.42 -11.95
N ALA A 91 -4.17 0.63 -11.12
CA ALA A 91 -3.39 1.83 -11.38
C ALA A 91 -1.89 1.51 -11.53
N TRP A 92 -1.36 0.64 -10.67
CA TRP A 92 0.03 0.16 -10.75
C TRP A 92 0.30 -0.58 -12.06
N ILE A 93 -0.59 -1.51 -12.45
CA ILE A 93 -0.46 -2.25 -13.71
C ILE A 93 -0.46 -1.30 -14.90
N ILE A 94 -1.40 -0.34 -14.96
CA ILE A 94 -1.48 0.62 -16.07
C ILE A 94 -0.22 1.49 -16.12
N TYR A 95 0.23 2.02 -14.97
CA TYR A 95 1.38 2.91 -14.90
C TYR A 95 2.69 2.22 -15.33
N PHE A 96 2.89 0.95 -14.96
CA PHE A 96 4.08 0.18 -15.31
C PHE A 96 3.89 -0.76 -16.51
N SER A 97 2.75 -0.68 -17.20
CA SER A 97 2.45 -1.54 -18.35
C SER A 97 3.43 -1.35 -19.49
N SER A 98 3.93 -0.12 -19.70
CA SER A 98 4.92 0.22 -20.73
C SER A 98 6.30 -0.40 -20.52
N VAL A 99 6.59 -0.88 -19.30
CA VAL A 99 7.84 -1.57 -18.95
C VAL A 99 7.63 -3.10 -18.91
N LEU A 100 6.37 -3.55 -18.80
CA LEU A 100 6.00 -4.96 -18.68
C LEU A 100 5.59 -5.62 -20.02
N LEU A 101 5.28 -4.83 -21.06
CA LEU A 101 4.89 -5.25 -22.42
C LEU A 101 5.89 -4.74 -23.45
#